data_AF-A0A936GJ02-F1
#
_entry.id   AF-A0A936GJ02-F1
#
_cell.length_a   1.000
_cell.length_b   1.000
_cell.length_c   1.000
_cell.angle_alpha   90.00
_cell.angle_beta   90.00
_cell.angle_gamma   90.00
#
_symmetry.space_group_name_H-M   'P 1'
#
loop_
_entity.id
_entity.type
_entity.pdbx_description
1 polymer ?
#
loop_
_entity_poly.entity_id
_entity_poly.type
_entity_poly.pdbx_seq_one_letter_code
_entity_poly.pdbx_strand_id
1 'polypeptide(L)'
;MRRHLLQTVEVLSDLPNVMGEYQMQEDFYISVKNVKGEWLKIKSIGPPINTPLNEGAQSISFDSQYLFFTGCNRDDGVGRCDIYFSQKLGEKWDVPQNIGKPINSLEWGESALYGF
;
A
#
# COMPACT_ATOMS: atom_id res chain seq x y z
N MET A 1 -12.01 20.83 17.19
CA MET A 1 -12.31 20.09 15.95
C MET A 1 -11.00 19.64 15.31
N ARG A 2 -10.67 18.35 15.33
CA ARG A 2 -9.53 17.83 14.55
C ARG A 2 -9.96 17.84 13.08
N ARG A 3 -9.38 18.73 12.26
CA ARG A 3 -9.57 18.69 10.80
C ARG A 3 -8.84 17.45 10.30
N HIS A 4 -9.58 16.51 9.72
CA HIS A 4 -9.01 15.28 9.17
C HIS A 4 -8.36 15.66 7.83
N LEU A 5 -7.06 15.47 7.71
CA LEU A 5 -6.37 15.56 6.42
C LEU A 5 -6.69 14.26 5.69
N LEU A 6 -7.46 14.32 4.60
CA LEU A 6 -7.75 13.15 3.78
C LEU A 6 -6.46 12.74 3.07
N GLN A 7 -6.01 11.50 3.28
CA GLN A 7 -4.88 10.88 2.60
C GLN A 7 -5.43 9.90 1.57
N THR A 8 -4.91 9.96 0.34
CA THR A 8 -5.21 8.94 -0.67
C THR A 8 -3.89 8.28 -1.06
N VAL A 9 -3.92 6.94 -1.12
CA VAL A 9 -2.85 6.13 -1.70
C VAL A 9 -3.35 5.64 -3.05
N GLU A 10 -2.63 5.91 -4.12
CA GLU A 10 -2.95 5.50 -5.49
C GLU A 10 -1.83 4.63 -6.04
N VAL A 11 -2.19 3.66 -6.89
CA VAL A 11 -1.22 2.89 -7.68
C VAL A 11 -0.94 3.67 -8.95
N LEU A 12 0.32 3.99 -9.22
CA LEU A 12 0.70 4.69 -10.44
C LEU A 12 1.81 3.93 -11.16
N SER A 13 1.46 3.28 -12.26
CA SER A 13 2.38 2.50 -13.11
C SER A 13 3.28 3.36 -14.01
N ASP A 14 2.93 4.62 -14.23
CA ASP A 14 3.64 5.52 -15.14
C ASP A 14 4.74 6.35 -14.44
N LEU A 15 4.94 6.13 -13.15
CA LEU A 15 5.97 6.77 -12.35
C LEU A 15 7.14 5.81 -12.07
N PRO A 16 8.37 6.32 -11.89
CA PRO A 16 9.54 5.47 -11.67
C PRO A 16 9.35 4.55 -10.46
N ASN A 17 9.59 3.25 -10.61
CA ASN A 17 9.52 2.32 -9.49
C ASN A 17 10.64 2.55 -8.46
N VAL A 18 10.67 1.76 -7.38
CA VAL A 18 11.75 1.80 -6.37
C VAL A 18 13.15 1.70 -6.97
N MET A 19 13.30 1.03 -8.12
CA MET A 19 14.57 0.86 -8.84
C MET A 19 14.91 2.01 -9.81
N GLY A 20 14.00 2.98 -9.99
CA GLY A 20 14.16 4.10 -10.93
C GLY A 20 13.97 3.70 -12.40
N GLU A 21 13.38 2.55 -12.67
CA GLU A 21 13.15 2.00 -14.01
C GLU A 21 11.67 2.01 -14.39
N TYR A 22 11.38 2.07 -15.70
CA TYR A 22 10.04 1.91 -16.27
C TYR A 22 9.74 0.42 -16.54
N GLN A 23 9.80 -0.41 -15.50
CA GLN A 23 9.27 -1.78 -15.58
C GLN A 23 7.77 -1.77 -15.26
N MET A 24 7.00 -2.74 -15.75
CA MET A 24 5.57 -2.90 -15.39
C MET A 24 5.46 -3.36 -13.94
N GLN A 25 5.62 -2.42 -13.02
CA GLN A 25 5.55 -2.63 -11.60
C GLN A 25 4.55 -1.65 -11.00
N GLU A 26 3.71 -2.15 -10.11
CA GLU A 26 2.74 -1.35 -9.39
C GLU A 26 3.35 -0.83 -8.10
N ASP A 27 3.62 0.47 -8.07
CA ASP A 27 4.14 1.20 -6.92
C ASP A 27 3.04 2.09 -6.32
N PHE A 28 3.02 2.21 -5.00
CA PHE A 28 2.11 3.11 -4.31
C PHE A 28 2.68 4.52 -4.17
N TYR A 29 1.79 5.47 -4.39
CA TYR A 29 2.04 6.89 -4.24
C TYR A 29 0.98 7.51 -3.34
N ILE A 30 1.38 8.49 -2.53
CA ILE A 30 0.51 9.17 -1.57
C ILE A 30 0.43 10.66 -1.84
N SER A 31 -0.78 11.20 -1.75
CA SER A 31 -1.03 12.64 -1.63
C SER A 31 -1.92 12.92 -0.43
N VAL A 32 -1.72 14.11 0.15
CA VAL A 32 -2.46 14.57 1.33
C VAL A 32 -3.21 15.84 0.95
N LYS A 33 -4.49 15.90 1.29
CA LYS A 33 -5.31 17.10 1.09
C LYS A 33 -5.08 18.08 2.24
N ASN A 34 -4.67 19.30 1.94
CA ASN A 34 -4.38 20.32 2.93
C ASN A 34 -5.68 20.92 3.54
N VAL A 35 -5.54 21.81 4.53
CA VAL A 35 -6.68 22.45 5.21
C VAL A 35 -7.54 23.35 4.32
N LYS A 36 -7.05 23.70 3.12
CA LYS A 36 -7.77 24.47 2.10
C LYS A 36 -8.50 23.57 1.10
N GLY A 37 -8.36 22.25 1.22
CA GLY A 37 -8.94 21.29 0.30
C GLY A 37 -8.11 21.06 -0.97
N GLU A 38 -6.85 21.45 -0.99
CA GLU A 38 -5.96 21.25 -2.14
C GLU A 38 -5.12 19.98 -1.93
N TRP A 39 -4.98 19.16 -2.97
CA TRP A 39 -4.05 18.03 -2.94
C TRP A 39 -2.61 18.53 -2.98
N LEU A 40 -1.79 18.04 -2.05
CA LEU A 40 -0.35 18.31 -2.06
C LEU A 40 0.34 17.52 -3.18
N LYS A 41 1.60 17.87 -3.44
CA LYS A 41 2.41 17.13 -4.40
C LYS A 41 2.50 15.65 -4.01
N ILE A 42 2.19 14.79 -4.97
CA ILE A 42 2.29 13.34 -4.83
C ILE A 42 3.73 12.91 -4.51
N LYS A 43 3.87 11.87 -3.68
CA LYS A 43 5.15 11.30 -3.30
C LYS A 43 5.06 9.78 -3.34
N SER A 44 6.12 9.11 -3.77
CA SER A 44 6.23 7.66 -3.58
C SER A 44 6.18 7.35 -2.08
N ILE A 45 5.49 6.26 -1.71
CA ILE A 45 5.44 5.79 -0.33
C ILE A 45 6.80 5.21 0.11
N GLY A 46 7.59 4.72 -0.86
CA GLY A 46 8.91 4.14 -0.67
C GLY A 46 8.93 2.82 0.13
N PRO A 47 10.13 2.27 0.40
CA PRO A 47 10.29 1.13 1.28
C PRO A 47 9.89 1.49 2.73
N PRO A 48 9.37 0.52 3.53
CA PRO A 48 9.30 -0.91 3.24
C PRO A 48 8.02 -1.35 2.50
N ILE A 49 7.14 -0.41 2.13
CA ILE A 49 5.88 -0.72 1.46
C ILE A 49 6.12 -1.11 0.01
N ASN A 50 6.61 -0.16 -0.81
CA ASN A 50 7.00 -0.49 -2.18
C ASN A 50 8.28 -1.31 -2.14
N THR A 51 8.28 -2.41 -2.87
CA THR A 51 9.47 -3.24 -3.07
C THR A 51 9.87 -3.24 -4.54
N PRO A 52 10.80 -4.10 -4.98
CA PRO A 52 10.97 -4.42 -6.40
C PRO A 52 9.92 -5.40 -6.97
N LEU A 53 8.91 -5.79 -6.17
CA LEU A 53 7.82 -6.68 -6.55
C LEU A 53 6.50 -5.90 -6.72
N ASN A 54 5.41 -6.58 -7.06
CA ASN A 54 4.13 -5.90 -7.26
C ASN A 54 3.35 -5.73 -5.96
N GLU A 55 2.92 -4.50 -5.70
CA GLU A 55 1.98 -4.13 -4.66
C GLU A 55 0.69 -3.53 -5.26
N GLY A 56 -0.48 -3.99 -4.82
CA GLY A 56 -1.77 -3.59 -5.39
C GLY A 56 -2.93 -3.59 -4.38
N ALA A 57 -4.12 -3.22 -4.87
CA ALA A 57 -5.40 -3.33 -4.15
C ALA A 57 -5.38 -2.75 -2.71
N GLN A 58 -4.78 -1.58 -2.53
CA GLN A 58 -4.61 -0.96 -1.23
C GLN A 58 -5.88 -0.34 -0.65
N SER A 59 -5.95 -0.32 0.68
CA SER A 59 -6.96 0.39 1.47
C SER A 59 -6.33 0.98 2.72
N ILE A 60 -6.68 2.22 3.05
CA ILE A 60 -6.21 2.90 4.26
C ILE A 60 -7.34 2.98 5.29
N SER A 61 -7.03 2.71 6.55
CA SER A 61 -8.00 2.85 7.64
C SER A 61 -8.46 4.30 7.78
N PHE A 62 -9.68 4.48 8.31
CA PHE A 62 -10.29 5.80 8.48
C PHE A 62 -9.43 6.78 9.30
N ASP A 63 -8.72 6.28 10.31
CA ASP A 63 -7.80 7.05 11.15
C ASP A 63 -6.39 7.22 10.54
N SER A 64 -6.18 6.71 9.34
CA SER A 64 -4.91 6.72 8.61
C SER A 64 -3.75 6.08 9.38
N GLN A 65 -4.05 5.14 10.29
CA GLN A 65 -3.05 4.42 11.08
C GLN A 65 -2.66 3.07 10.47
N TYR A 66 -3.49 2.49 9.60
CA TYR A 66 -3.23 1.20 8.97
C TYR A 66 -3.40 1.29 7.45
N LEU A 67 -2.45 0.67 6.73
CA LEU A 67 -2.52 0.42 5.30
C LEU A 67 -2.64 -1.08 5.09
N PHE A 68 -3.69 -1.51 4.41
CA PHE A 68 -3.88 -2.88 3.95
C PHE A 68 -3.62 -2.92 2.45
N PHE A 69 -2.94 -3.95 1.95
CA PHE A 69 -2.65 -4.08 0.53
C PHE A 69 -2.32 -5.52 0.16
N THR A 70 -2.33 -5.81 -1.14
CA THR A 70 -1.88 -7.07 -1.70
C THR A 70 -0.42 -6.96 -2.11
N GLY A 71 0.43 -7.88 -1.64
CA GLY A 71 1.84 -8.00 -2.04
C GLY A 71 2.09 -9.35 -2.72
N CYS A 72 2.70 -9.34 -3.90
CA CYS A 72 2.90 -10.55 -4.69
C CYS A 72 4.37 -11.03 -4.71
N ASN A 73 4.56 -12.33 -4.55
CA ASN A 73 5.85 -13.04 -4.57
C ASN A 73 6.88 -12.53 -3.54
N ARG A 74 6.41 -11.94 -2.43
CA ARG A 74 7.30 -11.53 -1.34
C ARG A 74 7.82 -12.77 -0.60
N ASP A 75 9.08 -12.74 -0.18
CA ASP A 75 9.75 -13.87 0.47
C ASP A 75 9.09 -14.27 1.81
N ASP A 76 8.41 -13.34 2.47
CA ASP A 76 7.65 -13.52 3.70
C ASP A 76 6.18 -13.93 3.47
N GLY A 77 5.84 -14.26 2.23
CA GLY A 77 4.52 -14.71 1.81
C GLY A 77 4.17 -16.15 2.20
N VAL A 78 2.88 -16.38 2.38
CA VAL A 78 2.23 -17.69 2.42
C VAL A 78 1.90 -18.16 1.00
N GLY A 79 1.32 -17.31 0.16
CA GLY A 79 0.85 -17.60 -1.18
C GLY A 79 1.56 -16.80 -2.27
N ARG A 80 0.97 -16.76 -3.48
CA ARG A 80 1.53 -15.98 -4.59
C ARG A 80 1.27 -14.48 -4.43
N CYS A 81 0.07 -14.10 -4.00
CA CYS A 81 -0.33 -12.74 -3.71
C CYS A 81 -1.14 -12.74 -2.43
N ASP A 82 -0.62 -12.07 -1.42
CA ASP A 82 -1.11 -12.13 -0.05
C ASP A 82 -1.54 -10.76 0.43
N ILE A 83 -2.48 -10.73 1.38
CA ILE A 83 -2.83 -9.50 2.09
C ILE A 83 -1.81 -9.24 3.19
N TYR A 84 -1.27 -8.03 3.16
CA TYR A 84 -0.40 -7.45 4.18
C TYR A 84 -1.11 -6.28 4.84
N PHE A 85 -0.65 -5.95 6.05
CA PHE A 85 -0.95 -4.66 6.66
C PHE A 85 0.33 -4.01 7.18
N SER A 86 0.35 -2.68 7.18
CA SER A 86 1.42 -1.89 7.82
C SER A 86 0.79 -0.82 8.70
N GLN A 87 1.39 -0.62 9.88
CA GLN A 87 1.01 0.45 10.80
C GLN A 87 1.83 1.71 10.51
N LYS A 88 1.19 2.86 10.64
CA LYS A 88 1.86 4.15 10.55
C LYS A 88 2.52 4.52 11.88
N LEU A 89 3.82 4.74 11.87
CA LEU A 89 4.62 5.23 13.00
C LEU A 89 5.05 6.68 12.73
N GLY A 90 4.26 7.63 13.24
CA GLY A 90 4.42 9.04 12.94
C GLY A 90 4.09 9.33 11.47
N GLU A 91 5.10 9.73 10.69
CA GLU A 91 4.95 10.02 9.25
C GLU A 91 5.39 8.87 8.35
N LYS A 92 5.87 7.75 8.92
CA LYS A 92 6.39 6.60 8.16
C LYS A 92 5.51 5.37 8.35
N TRP A 93 5.50 4.50 7.36
CA TRP A 93 4.91 3.16 7.47
C TRP A 93 5.94 2.17 8.00
N ASP A 94 5.51 1.30 8.91
CA ASP A 94 6.34 0.23 9.46
C ASP A 94 6.46 -0.95 8.48
N VAL A 95 7.33 -1.91 8.78
CA VAL A 95 7.48 -3.14 7.98
C VAL A 95 6.13 -3.85 7.84
N PRO A 96 5.66 -4.11 6.61
CA PRO A 96 4.41 -4.84 6.38
C PRO A 96 4.44 -6.23 7.02
N GLN A 97 3.31 -6.62 7.60
CA GLN A 97 3.11 -7.95 8.17
C GLN A 97 2.10 -8.71 7.32
N ASN A 98 2.46 -9.92 6.91
CA ASN A 98 1.55 -10.85 6.26
C ASN A 98 0.43 -11.24 7.25
N ILE A 99 -0.84 -11.13 6.85
CA ILE A 99 -1.97 -11.46 7.74
C ILE A 99 -2.03 -12.97 8.07
N GLY A 100 -1.44 -13.81 7.23
CA GLY A 100 -1.37 -15.25 7.42
C GLY A 100 -2.70 -15.97 7.16
N LYS A 101 -2.74 -17.25 7.56
CA LYS A 101 -3.93 -18.10 7.42
C LYS A 101 -5.01 -17.76 8.45
N PRO A 102 -6.31 -17.98 8.14
CA PRO A 102 -6.85 -18.56 6.91
C PRO A 102 -7.06 -17.53 5.77
N ILE A 103 -6.68 -16.27 6.00
CA ILE A 103 -6.91 -15.19 5.04
C ILE A 103 -6.05 -15.37 3.78
N ASN A 104 -4.76 -15.64 3.96
CA ASN A 104 -3.86 -15.98 2.86
C ASN A 104 -3.79 -17.49 2.68
N SER A 105 -3.86 -17.97 1.44
CA SER A 105 -3.82 -19.40 1.12
C SER A 105 -2.78 -19.71 0.03
N LEU A 106 -2.35 -20.98 -0.02
CA LEU A 106 -1.42 -21.46 -1.05
C LEU A 106 -2.11 -21.64 -2.42
N GLU A 107 -3.44 -21.71 -2.43
CA GLU A 107 -4.22 -21.94 -3.63
C GLU A 107 -4.50 -20.62 -4.36
N TRP A 108 -4.70 -20.71 -5.68
CA TRP A 108 -4.91 -19.57 -6.60
C TRP A 108 -6.31 -18.92 -6.46
N GLY A 109 -6.78 -18.73 -5.23
CA GLY A 109 -8.08 -18.16 -4.90
C GLY A 109 -7.97 -16.84 -4.15
N GLU A 110 -7.97 -15.75 -4.91
CA GLU A 110 -8.47 -14.40 -4.58
C GLU A 110 -8.15 -13.82 -3.19
N SER A 111 -6.98 -13.19 -3.07
CA SER A 111 -6.71 -12.21 -2.02
C SER A 111 -6.99 -10.79 -2.55
N ALA A 112 -8.24 -10.53 -2.98
CA ALA A 112 -8.67 -9.20 -3.42
C ALA A 112 -9.40 -8.49 -2.27
N LEU A 113 -8.84 -7.37 -1.81
CA LEU A 113 -9.52 -6.46 -0.89
C LEU A 113 -10.66 -5.76 -1.63
N TYR A 114 -11.87 -6.30 -1.52
CA TYR A 114 -13.08 -5.55 -1.89
C TYR A 114 -13.40 -4.56 -0.75
N GLY A 115 -13.09 -3.28 -0.98
CA GLY A 115 -13.46 -2.19 -0.07
C GLY A 115 -14.96 -1.87 -0.14
N PHE A 116 -15.58 -1.64 1.02
CA PHE A 116 -16.92 -1.04 1.16
C PHE A 116 -16.85 0.49 1.08
#